data_AF-A0A8B5XBF2-F1
#
_entry.id   AF-A0A8B5XBF2-F1
#
_cell.length_a   1.000
_cell.length_b   1.000
_cell.length_c   1.000
_cell.angle_alpha   90.00
_cell.angle_beta   90.00
_cell.angle_gamma   90.00
#
_symmetry.space_group_name_H-M   'P 1'
#
loop_
_entity.id
_entity.type
_entity.pdbx_description
1 polymer ?
#
loop_
_entity_poly.entity_id
_entity_poly.type
_entity_poly.pdbx_seq_one_letter_code
_entity_poly.pdbx_strand_id
1 'polypeptide(L)'
;MKLAIQNYEGLEAATPNPDDPEKFTGIETPDRLAFAFGWIAANVVIQRRYRRCGIDALPIYHPETGWDRFLLTRRVTSQEFKDEPANSYGMIMLDGEDAPRLTTPGGKTILSMGQGMREDPISTLKQMLKRIPREEMPDGKHGGRWKQRRKVYPRLFRAVTETLVANPGTVAAREIFVDDRPIDGAYHPLYLHGAALEPKILYDWMMVQLGRWAVFFRTHGGQTIYETERRTWSTVKKQIADEESYEVIKRRLEGFLRLKPEVLEDEKKKVSTARAKRKRGKKSEDESESADDQTTEKLVNTDDEVAVSEQPAADNREDTEVKNG
;
A
#
# COMPACT_ATOMS: atom_id res chain seq x y z
N MET A 1 -14.58 -15.43 -8.48
CA MET A 1 -14.66 -15.76 -9.91
C MET A 1 -16.01 -15.42 -10.50
N LYS A 2 -17.09 -16.15 -10.16
CA LYS A 2 -18.46 -15.84 -10.62
C LYS A 2 -18.85 -14.35 -10.50
N LEU A 3 -18.57 -13.74 -9.34
CA LEU A 3 -18.84 -12.32 -9.11
C LEU A 3 -18.03 -11.40 -10.04
N ALA A 4 -16.78 -11.75 -10.38
CA ALA A 4 -15.97 -10.97 -11.32
C ALA A 4 -16.55 -11.05 -12.73
N ILE A 5 -16.93 -12.24 -13.19
CA ILE A 5 -17.59 -12.45 -14.49
C ILE A 5 -18.86 -11.61 -14.56
N GLN A 6 -19.76 -11.78 -13.58
CA GLN A 6 -21.02 -11.06 -13.49
C GLN A 6 -20.84 -9.53 -13.57
N ASN A 7 -19.81 -9.00 -12.91
CA ASN A 7 -19.63 -7.56 -12.77
C ASN A 7 -18.78 -6.92 -13.87
N TYR A 8 -17.94 -7.69 -14.59
CA TYR A 8 -16.93 -7.14 -15.50
C TYR A 8 -17.04 -7.64 -16.95
N GLU A 9 -17.69 -8.78 -17.22
CA GLU A 9 -17.69 -9.40 -18.57
C GLU A 9 -18.33 -8.52 -19.65
N GLY A 10 -19.35 -7.73 -19.30
CA GLY A 10 -20.03 -6.83 -20.23
C GLY A 10 -19.50 -5.39 -20.23
N LEU A 11 -18.41 -5.10 -19.51
CA LEU A 11 -17.88 -3.75 -19.44
C LEU A 11 -16.93 -3.48 -20.61
N GLU A 12 -17.10 -2.32 -21.25
CA GLU A 12 -16.21 -1.89 -22.32
C GLU A 12 -14.78 -1.66 -21.81
N ALA A 13 -13.84 -2.07 -22.64
CA ALA A 13 -12.43 -1.74 -22.49
C ALA A 13 -12.27 -0.21 -22.42
N ALA A 14 -11.37 0.25 -21.56
CA ALA A 14 -10.99 1.65 -21.51
C ALA A 14 -9.47 1.74 -21.57
N THR A 15 -8.95 2.33 -22.63
CA THR A 15 -7.52 2.66 -22.74
C THR A 15 -7.30 4.14 -22.46
N PRO A 16 -6.13 4.53 -21.94
CA PRO A 16 -5.73 5.92 -21.90
C PRO A 16 -5.89 6.61 -23.26
N ASN A 17 -6.39 7.85 -23.26
CA ASN A 17 -6.27 8.74 -24.40
C ASN A 17 -5.16 9.76 -24.11
N PRO A 18 -3.96 9.63 -24.71
CA PRO A 18 -2.84 10.52 -24.44
C PRO A 18 -3.11 11.98 -24.87
N ASP A 19 -4.08 12.22 -25.76
CA ASP A 19 -4.43 13.55 -26.26
C ASP A 19 -5.44 14.30 -25.37
N ASP A 20 -6.03 13.62 -24.36
CA ASP A 20 -7.00 14.22 -23.43
C ASP A 20 -6.74 13.74 -21.98
N PRO A 21 -5.63 14.17 -21.37
CA PRO A 21 -5.24 13.75 -20.02
C PRO A 21 -6.19 14.24 -18.92
N GLU A 22 -7.03 15.25 -19.18
CA GLU A 22 -8.02 15.72 -18.20
C GLU A 22 -9.21 14.77 -18.04
N LYS A 23 -9.50 13.95 -19.07
CA LYS A 23 -10.50 12.86 -18.99
C LYS A 23 -9.93 11.57 -18.38
N PHE A 24 -8.65 11.58 -18.02
CA PHE A 24 -7.99 10.45 -17.40
C PHE A 24 -8.47 10.29 -15.96
N THR A 25 -9.15 9.17 -15.69
CA THR A 25 -9.73 8.92 -14.37
C THR A 25 -8.90 7.95 -13.53
N GLY A 26 -7.81 7.41 -14.09
CA GLY A 26 -6.96 6.40 -13.44
C GLY A 26 -7.58 5.00 -13.41
N ILE A 27 -8.70 4.80 -14.11
CA ILE A 27 -9.48 3.56 -14.18
C ILE A 27 -9.36 2.90 -15.55
N GLU A 28 -8.38 3.25 -16.36
CA GLU A 28 -8.21 2.71 -17.71
C GLU A 28 -7.67 1.28 -17.60
N THR A 29 -8.49 0.32 -18.04
CA THR A 29 -8.15 -1.11 -18.10
C THR A 29 -8.51 -1.60 -19.50
N PRO A 30 -7.52 -2.01 -20.32
CA PRO A 30 -7.76 -2.51 -21.67
C PRO A 30 -8.66 -3.75 -21.70
N ASP A 31 -8.61 -4.58 -20.66
CA ASP A 31 -9.56 -5.66 -20.44
C ASP A 31 -10.00 -5.67 -18.97
N ARG A 32 -11.27 -5.29 -18.76
CA ARG A 32 -11.92 -5.13 -17.46
C ARG A 32 -12.00 -6.46 -16.71
N LEU A 33 -12.31 -7.54 -17.41
CA LEU A 33 -12.45 -8.86 -16.80
C LEU A 33 -11.09 -9.48 -16.52
N ALA A 34 -10.12 -9.34 -17.44
CA ALA A 34 -8.74 -9.74 -17.20
C ALA A 34 -8.13 -8.99 -16.02
N PHE A 35 -8.43 -7.70 -15.85
CA PHE A 35 -8.01 -6.93 -14.67
C PHE A 35 -8.57 -7.54 -13.37
N ALA A 36 -9.87 -7.83 -13.30
CA ALA A 36 -10.48 -8.46 -12.13
C ALA A 36 -9.89 -9.86 -11.86
N PHE A 37 -9.68 -10.65 -12.91
CA PHE A 37 -9.02 -11.95 -12.84
C PHE A 37 -7.55 -11.85 -12.39
N GLY A 38 -6.83 -10.83 -12.83
CA GLY A 38 -5.47 -10.51 -12.42
C GLY A 38 -5.38 -10.22 -10.92
N TRP A 39 -6.30 -9.43 -10.37
CA TRP A 39 -6.40 -9.21 -8.91
C TRP A 39 -6.68 -10.50 -8.14
N ILE A 40 -7.55 -11.38 -8.66
CA ILE A 40 -7.81 -12.69 -8.06
C ILE A 40 -6.54 -13.55 -8.06
N ALA A 41 -5.83 -13.60 -9.20
CA ALA A 41 -4.56 -14.31 -9.34
C ALA A 41 -3.51 -13.78 -8.36
N ALA A 42 -3.29 -12.47 -8.37
CA ALA A 42 -2.37 -11.76 -7.48
C ALA A 42 -2.68 -12.05 -6.01
N ASN A 43 -3.94 -11.96 -5.59
CA ASN A 43 -4.34 -12.26 -4.22
C ASN A 43 -3.97 -13.69 -3.82
N VAL A 44 -4.18 -14.67 -4.71
CA VAL A 44 -3.78 -16.06 -4.46
C VAL A 44 -2.26 -16.18 -4.26
N VAL A 45 -1.46 -15.44 -5.02
CA VAL A 45 0.00 -15.34 -4.78
C VAL A 45 0.28 -14.77 -3.39
N ILE A 46 -0.30 -13.62 -3.04
CA ILE A 46 -0.08 -12.97 -1.74
C ILE A 46 -0.44 -13.91 -0.58
N GLN A 47 -1.63 -14.51 -0.61
CA GLN A 47 -2.09 -15.40 0.46
C GLN A 47 -1.16 -16.59 0.67
N ARG A 48 -0.52 -17.07 -0.42
CA ARG A 48 0.22 -18.33 -0.40
C ARG A 48 1.73 -18.16 -0.37
N ARG A 49 2.26 -16.98 -0.68
CA ARG A 49 3.71 -16.73 -0.83
C ARG A 49 4.22 -15.57 0.00
N TYR A 50 3.43 -14.53 0.24
CA TYR A 50 3.93 -13.34 0.92
C TYR A 50 4.51 -13.69 2.29
N ARG A 51 3.73 -14.33 3.17
CA ARG A 51 4.14 -14.58 4.57
C ARG A 51 5.46 -15.37 4.71
N ARG A 52 5.72 -16.32 3.82
CA ARG A 52 6.84 -17.27 3.89
C ARG A 52 8.01 -16.88 3.00
N CYS A 53 7.70 -16.45 1.78
CA CYS A 53 8.66 -16.21 0.71
C CYS A 53 8.92 -14.72 0.49
N GLY A 54 8.14 -13.82 1.08
CA GLY A 54 8.27 -12.37 0.85
C GLY A 54 7.83 -11.92 -0.54
N ILE A 55 7.16 -12.78 -1.31
CA ILE A 55 6.73 -12.51 -2.68
C ILE A 55 5.41 -11.73 -2.67
N ASP A 56 5.41 -10.60 -3.36
CA ASP A 56 4.28 -9.70 -3.62
C ASP A 56 3.88 -9.76 -5.11
N ALA A 57 2.72 -9.21 -5.42
CA ALA A 57 2.17 -9.04 -6.75
C ALA A 57 1.77 -7.57 -6.88
N LEU A 58 2.65 -6.80 -7.48
CA LEU A 58 2.58 -5.35 -7.53
C LEU A 58 1.80 -4.89 -8.78
N PRO A 59 0.60 -4.30 -8.64
CA PRO A 59 -0.14 -3.80 -9.80
C PRO A 59 0.62 -2.62 -10.42
N ILE A 60 0.79 -2.65 -11.73
CA ILE A 60 1.48 -1.61 -12.51
C ILE A 60 0.48 -0.91 -13.41
N TYR A 61 0.57 0.41 -13.39
CA TYR A 61 -0.16 1.29 -14.27
C TYR A 61 0.82 2.04 -15.15
N HIS A 62 0.55 2.08 -16.44
CA HIS A 62 1.31 2.85 -17.41
C HIS A 62 0.41 3.96 -18.00
N PRO A 63 0.91 5.19 -18.18
CA PRO A 63 0.10 6.30 -18.70
C PRO A 63 -0.52 6.03 -20.07
N GLU A 64 0.12 5.22 -20.91
CA GLU A 64 -0.31 4.97 -22.29
C GLU A 64 -1.24 3.76 -22.42
N THR A 65 -1.09 2.75 -21.57
CA THR A 65 -1.80 1.47 -21.69
C THR A 65 -2.73 1.19 -20.51
N GLY A 66 -2.67 1.99 -19.45
CA GLY A 66 -3.45 1.83 -18.23
C GLY A 66 -2.90 0.71 -17.35
N TRP A 67 -3.78 0.00 -16.64
CA TRP A 67 -3.39 -1.16 -15.85
C TRP A 67 -3.08 -2.35 -16.77
N ASP A 68 -1.81 -2.72 -16.88
CA ASP A 68 -1.38 -3.72 -17.87
C ASP A 68 -0.78 -5.00 -17.26
N ARG A 69 -0.23 -4.96 -16.04
CA ARG A 69 0.38 -6.13 -15.40
C ARG A 69 0.44 -6.05 -13.88
N PHE A 70 0.69 -7.21 -13.26
CA PHE A 70 1.26 -7.30 -11.92
C PHE A 70 2.71 -7.80 -12.02
N LEU A 71 3.66 -7.11 -11.38
CA LEU A 71 5.01 -7.63 -11.19
C LEU A 71 5.04 -8.59 -10.00
N LEU A 72 5.57 -9.79 -10.21
CA LEU A 72 5.81 -10.74 -9.13
C LEU A 72 7.22 -10.52 -8.58
N THR A 73 7.30 -9.99 -7.36
CA THR A 73 8.52 -9.40 -6.81
C THR A 73 8.74 -9.72 -5.34
N ARG A 74 9.96 -9.59 -4.84
CA ARG A 74 10.26 -9.69 -3.41
C ARG A 74 10.06 -8.33 -2.72
N ARG A 75 9.33 -8.30 -1.60
CA ARG A 75 9.07 -7.07 -0.81
C ARG A 75 9.76 -7.00 0.54
N VAL A 76 10.70 -7.89 0.77
CA VAL A 76 11.62 -7.78 1.89
C VAL A 76 12.95 -7.24 1.41
N THR A 77 13.54 -6.36 2.21
CA THR A 77 14.90 -5.88 2.02
C THR A 77 15.82 -6.77 2.84
N SER A 78 16.81 -7.39 2.21
CA SER A 78 17.86 -8.17 2.87
C SER A 78 19.12 -8.11 2.02
N GLN A 79 20.29 -8.25 2.61
CA GLN A 79 21.57 -8.20 1.87
C GLN A 79 21.62 -9.28 0.79
N GLU A 80 21.00 -10.43 1.05
CA GLU A 80 20.89 -11.59 0.16
C GLU A 80 20.09 -11.31 -1.12
N PHE A 81 19.28 -10.26 -1.13
CA PHE A 81 18.36 -9.95 -2.23
C PHE A 81 18.64 -8.60 -2.90
N LYS A 82 19.77 -7.97 -2.59
CA LYS A 82 20.09 -6.62 -3.07
C LYS A 82 20.17 -6.51 -4.61
N ASP A 83 20.55 -7.60 -5.28
CA ASP A 83 20.74 -7.68 -6.73
C ASP A 83 19.56 -8.39 -7.43
N GLU A 84 18.48 -8.69 -6.69
CA GLU A 84 17.32 -9.38 -7.25
C GLU A 84 16.48 -8.41 -8.12
N PRO A 85 16.21 -8.73 -9.41
CA PRO A 85 15.43 -7.87 -10.27
C PRO A 85 13.96 -7.78 -9.80
N ALA A 86 13.27 -6.67 -10.12
CA ALA A 86 11.89 -6.46 -9.65
C ALA A 86 10.92 -7.52 -10.15
N ASN A 87 11.15 -8.08 -11.34
CA ASN A 87 10.30 -9.09 -11.94
C ASN A 87 10.90 -10.49 -11.83
N SER A 88 11.75 -10.76 -10.84
CA SER A 88 12.46 -12.03 -10.64
C SER A 88 11.55 -13.26 -10.71
N TYR A 89 10.27 -13.12 -10.36
CA TYR A 89 9.27 -14.20 -10.39
C TYR A 89 8.28 -14.13 -11.55
N GLY A 90 8.54 -13.26 -12.53
CA GLY A 90 7.68 -13.06 -13.68
C GLY A 90 6.60 -12.02 -13.46
N MET A 91 5.56 -12.07 -14.32
CA MET A 91 4.50 -11.08 -14.34
C MET A 91 3.14 -11.75 -14.60
N ILE A 92 2.07 -11.15 -14.09
CA ILE A 92 0.70 -11.47 -14.50
C ILE A 92 0.28 -10.37 -15.47
N MET A 93 0.35 -10.64 -16.77
CA MET A 93 -0.10 -9.72 -17.81
C MET A 93 -1.62 -9.72 -17.88
N LEU A 94 -2.20 -8.54 -18.05
CA LEU A 94 -3.66 -8.32 -18.13
C LEU A 94 -4.14 -8.15 -19.57
N ASP A 95 -3.23 -8.33 -20.52
CA ASP A 95 -3.44 -8.15 -21.95
C ASP A 95 -3.13 -9.41 -22.75
N GLY A 96 -3.40 -9.33 -24.06
CA GLY A 96 -3.12 -10.38 -25.03
C GLY A 96 -4.16 -11.49 -25.05
N GLU A 97 -3.86 -12.55 -25.81
CA GLU A 97 -4.76 -13.67 -26.02
C GLU A 97 -4.97 -14.47 -24.73
N ASP A 98 -6.23 -14.63 -24.33
CA ASP A 98 -6.64 -15.37 -23.14
C ASP A 98 -6.08 -14.84 -21.80
N ALA A 99 -6.11 -13.52 -21.64
CA ALA A 99 -5.70 -12.83 -20.41
C ALA A 99 -6.57 -13.21 -19.18
N PRO A 100 -6.00 -13.20 -17.96
CA PRO A 100 -4.62 -12.85 -17.63
C PRO A 100 -3.62 -13.97 -17.94
N ARG A 101 -2.35 -13.61 -18.17
CA ARG A 101 -1.28 -14.55 -18.52
C ARG A 101 -0.12 -14.46 -17.53
N LEU A 102 0.35 -15.60 -17.03
CA LEU A 102 1.59 -15.67 -16.28
C LEU A 102 2.77 -15.74 -17.26
N THR A 103 3.77 -14.89 -17.07
CA THR A 103 4.98 -14.82 -17.91
C THR A 103 6.26 -15.05 -17.12
N THR A 104 7.35 -15.38 -17.81
CA THR A 104 8.72 -15.33 -17.25
C THR A 104 9.17 -13.88 -17.03
N PRO A 105 10.27 -13.64 -16.31
CA PRO A 105 10.87 -12.30 -16.22
C PRO A 105 11.17 -11.69 -17.60
N GLY A 106 11.54 -12.52 -18.59
CA GLY A 106 11.76 -12.10 -19.98
C GLY A 106 10.49 -11.93 -20.82
N GLY A 107 9.30 -11.99 -20.23
CA GLY A 107 8.02 -11.73 -20.92
C GLY A 107 7.42 -12.91 -21.68
N LYS A 108 8.06 -14.09 -21.68
CA LYS A 108 7.53 -15.28 -22.35
C LYS A 108 6.32 -15.84 -21.60
N THR A 109 5.18 -16.06 -22.28
CA THR A 109 3.99 -16.69 -21.68
C THR A 109 4.31 -18.10 -21.19
N ILE A 110 3.97 -18.38 -19.93
CA ILE A 110 4.06 -19.68 -19.28
C ILE A 110 2.69 -20.35 -19.19
N LEU A 111 1.65 -19.55 -18.92
CA LEU A 111 0.28 -20.02 -18.72
C LEU A 111 -0.69 -18.87 -19.05
N SER A 112 -1.55 -19.06 -20.04
CA SER A 112 -2.76 -18.25 -20.22
C SER A 112 -3.86 -18.77 -19.30
N MET A 113 -4.63 -17.88 -18.71
CA MET A 113 -5.55 -18.23 -17.63
C MET A 113 -6.99 -17.77 -17.88
N GLY A 114 -7.29 -16.98 -18.90
CA GLY A 114 -8.62 -16.38 -19.08
C GLY A 114 -9.75 -17.41 -19.13
N GLN A 115 -9.66 -18.39 -20.03
CA GLN A 115 -10.63 -19.45 -20.22
C GLN A 115 -10.63 -20.39 -19.01
N GLY A 116 -9.43 -20.79 -18.56
CA GLY A 116 -9.27 -21.63 -17.38
C GLY A 116 -9.85 -21.00 -16.11
N MET A 117 -9.83 -19.67 -15.98
CA MET A 117 -10.47 -18.96 -14.87
C MET A 117 -11.99 -18.95 -14.97
N ARG A 118 -12.57 -18.98 -16.18
CA ARG A 118 -14.02 -19.10 -16.37
C ARG A 118 -14.52 -20.51 -16.08
N GLU A 119 -13.79 -21.53 -16.55
CA GLU A 119 -14.24 -22.92 -16.56
C GLU A 119 -13.82 -23.70 -15.31
N ASP A 120 -12.53 -23.68 -14.96
CA ASP A 120 -11.98 -24.37 -13.77
C ASP A 120 -10.96 -23.46 -13.05
N PRO A 121 -11.44 -22.44 -12.32
CA PRO A 121 -10.57 -21.47 -11.67
C PRO A 121 -9.65 -22.11 -10.62
N ILE A 122 -10.09 -23.18 -9.97
CA ILE A 122 -9.30 -23.83 -8.91
C ILE A 122 -8.09 -24.52 -9.51
N SER A 123 -8.28 -25.31 -10.58
CA SER A 123 -7.16 -25.96 -11.26
C SER A 123 -6.21 -24.94 -11.86
N THR A 124 -6.74 -23.92 -12.53
CA THR A 124 -5.95 -22.86 -13.17
C THR A 124 -5.05 -22.12 -12.17
N LEU A 125 -5.62 -21.68 -11.04
CA LEU A 125 -4.86 -20.99 -9.98
C LEU A 125 -3.84 -21.92 -9.29
N LYS A 126 -4.15 -23.22 -9.15
CA LYS A 126 -3.19 -24.22 -8.67
C LYS A 126 -2.00 -24.37 -9.62
N GLN A 127 -2.26 -24.40 -10.94
CA GLN A 127 -1.21 -24.49 -11.95
C GLN A 127 -0.31 -23.25 -11.93
N MET A 128 -0.90 -22.06 -11.87
CA MET A 128 -0.15 -20.81 -11.69
C MET A 128 0.76 -20.87 -10.45
N LEU A 129 0.22 -21.25 -9.29
CA LEU A 129 1.00 -21.35 -8.05
C LEU A 129 2.12 -22.42 -8.10
N LYS A 130 2.04 -23.43 -8.96
CA LYS A 130 3.15 -24.39 -9.13
C LYS A 130 4.36 -23.76 -9.81
N ARG A 131 4.17 -22.66 -10.56
CA ARG A 131 5.24 -21.93 -11.26
C ARG A 131 5.87 -20.83 -10.44
N ILE A 132 5.26 -20.47 -9.30
CA ILE A 132 5.78 -19.42 -8.41
C ILE A 132 6.55 -20.07 -7.25
N PRO A 133 7.81 -19.65 -7.02
CA PRO A 133 8.69 -20.13 -5.95
C PRO A 133 8.01 -20.31 -4.59
N ARG A 134 8.48 -21.30 -3.83
CA ARG A 134 7.96 -21.68 -2.49
C ARG A 134 9.02 -21.64 -1.41
N GLU A 135 10.26 -21.37 -1.80
CA GLU A 135 11.44 -21.29 -0.97
C GLU A 135 11.17 -20.29 0.16
N GLU A 136 11.36 -20.74 1.39
CA GLU A 136 11.26 -19.87 2.54
C GLU A 136 12.42 -18.87 2.51
N MET A 137 12.16 -17.67 3.01
CA MET A 137 13.23 -16.69 3.13
C MET A 137 14.29 -17.21 4.09
N PRO A 138 15.59 -17.05 3.78
CA PRO A 138 16.67 -17.31 4.73
C PRO A 138 16.44 -16.51 6.01
N ASP A 139 16.94 -16.99 7.14
CA ASP A 139 16.89 -16.21 8.37
C ASP A 139 17.71 -14.92 8.21
N GLY A 140 17.07 -13.76 8.39
CA GLY A 140 17.73 -12.48 8.19
C GLY A 140 16.94 -11.26 8.67
N LYS A 141 17.57 -10.08 8.60
CA LYS A 141 16.94 -8.80 8.92
C LYS A 141 16.13 -8.28 7.73
N HIS A 142 14.92 -8.81 7.54
CA HIS A 142 14.02 -8.52 6.42
C HIS A 142 13.32 -7.14 6.42
N GLY A 143 13.93 -6.12 7.04
CA GLY A 143 13.39 -4.76 7.18
C GLY A 143 12.52 -4.53 8.43
N GLY A 144 12.50 -3.28 8.90
CA GLY A 144 12.03 -2.87 10.24
C GLY A 144 10.56 -3.11 10.59
N ARG A 145 9.74 -3.63 9.67
CA ARG A 145 8.31 -3.91 9.88
C ARG A 145 7.85 -5.26 9.30
N TRP A 146 8.77 -6.13 8.89
CA TRP A 146 8.43 -7.41 8.26
C TRP A 146 7.46 -8.26 9.10
N LYS A 147 7.73 -8.39 10.40
CA LYS A 147 6.91 -9.17 11.33
C LYS A 147 5.43 -8.72 11.37
N GLN A 148 5.16 -7.45 11.14
CA GLN A 148 3.80 -6.88 11.09
C GLN A 148 3.20 -7.04 9.69
N ARG A 149 3.96 -6.68 8.64
CA ARG A 149 3.52 -6.81 7.24
C ARG A 149 3.12 -8.24 6.88
N ARG A 150 3.93 -9.24 7.27
CA ARG A 150 3.64 -10.66 7.01
C ARG A 150 2.29 -11.12 7.58
N LYS A 151 1.75 -10.41 8.59
CA LYS A 151 0.43 -10.67 9.17
C LYS A 151 -0.67 -9.82 8.53
N VAL A 152 -0.42 -8.53 8.32
CA VAL A 152 -1.45 -7.54 7.94
C VAL A 152 -1.65 -7.52 6.43
N TYR A 153 -0.58 -7.50 5.66
CA TYR A 153 -0.63 -7.25 4.24
C TYR A 153 -1.49 -8.26 3.46
N PRO A 154 -1.41 -9.59 3.71
CA PRO A 154 -2.31 -10.53 3.04
C PRO A 154 -3.79 -10.28 3.34
N ARG A 155 -4.15 -9.91 4.58
CA ARG A 155 -5.55 -9.60 4.94
C ARG A 155 -6.03 -8.34 4.23
N LEU A 156 -5.20 -7.29 4.22
CA LEU A 156 -5.50 -6.06 3.51
C LEU A 156 -5.66 -6.31 2.00
N PHE A 157 -4.72 -7.01 1.37
CA PHE A 157 -4.77 -7.32 -0.06
C PHE A 157 -6.03 -8.13 -0.42
N ARG A 158 -6.43 -9.08 0.42
CA ARG A 158 -7.68 -9.82 0.26
C ARG A 158 -8.90 -8.90 0.34
N ALA A 159 -8.96 -8.03 1.35
CA ALA A 159 -10.05 -7.07 1.50
C ALA A 159 -10.17 -6.17 0.26
N VAL A 160 -9.06 -5.64 -0.23
CA VAL A 160 -8.99 -4.83 -1.46
C VAL A 160 -9.49 -5.62 -2.67
N THR A 161 -8.97 -6.84 -2.87
CA THR A 161 -9.35 -7.70 -4.00
C THR A 161 -10.85 -7.97 -4.00
N GLU A 162 -11.42 -8.31 -2.84
CA GLU A 162 -12.86 -8.58 -2.74
C GLU A 162 -13.72 -7.33 -2.94
N THR A 163 -13.27 -6.16 -2.49
CA THR A 163 -13.96 -4.89 -2.75
C THR A 163 -13.91 -4.55 -4.24
N LEU A 164 -12.78 -4.72 -4.90
CA LEU A 164 -12.62 -4.47 -6.34
C LEU A 164 -13.52 -5.39 -7.16
N VAL A 165 -13.48 -6.70 -6.92
CA VAL A 165 -14.32 -7.67 -7.63
C VAL A 165 -15.82 -7.38 -7.45
N ALA A 166 -16.21 -6.87 -6.29
CA ALA A 166 -17.61 -6.55 -6.00
C ALA A 166 -18.08 -5.21 -6.58
N ASN A 167 -17.17 -4.27 -6.87
CA ASN A 167 -17.53 -2.89 -7.22
C ASN A 167 -16.71 -2.40 -8.43
N PRO A 168 -17.22 -2.60 -9.67
CA PRO A 168 -16.61 -2.03 -10.87
C PRO A 168 -16.32 -0.53 -10.74
N GLY A 169 -15.18 -0.10 -11.30
CA GLY A 169 -14.67 1.28 -11.14
C GLY A 169 -13.82 1.49 -9.88
N THR A 170 -13.71 0.49 -9.01
CA THR A 170 -12.71 0.52 -7.93
C THR A 170 -11.33 0.23 -8.50
N VAL A 171 -10.36 1.09 -8.17
CA VAL A 171 -8.94 0.88 -8.49
C VAL A 171 -8.13 0.80 -7.21
N ALA A 172 -7.02 0.08 -7.27
CA ALA A 172 -6.08 0.01 -6.16
C ALA A 172 -4.64 0.09 -6.67
N ALA A 173 -3.82 0.86 -5.97
CA ALA A 173 -2.45 1.12 -6.34
C ALA A 173 -1.50 0.89 -5.16
N ARG A 174 -0.30 0.42 -5.45
CA ARG A 174 0.79 0.20 -4.47
C ARG A 174 2.03 0.99 -4.85
N GLU A 175 2.37 0.95 -6.13
CA GLU A 175 3.40 1.73 -6.81
C GLU A 175 2.86 2.03 -8.21
N ILE A 176 2.95 3.28 -8.66
CA ILE A 176 2.66 3.65 -10.04
C ILE A 176 4.01 4.02 -10.63
N PHE A 177 4.34 3.47 -11.80
CA PHE A 177 5.54 3.84 -12.54
C PHE A 177 5.09 4.76 -13.66
N VAL A 178 5.40 6.05 -13.52
CA VAL A 178 5.19 7.03 -14.57
C VAL A 178 6.57 7.27 -15.18
N ASP A 179 6.79 6.74 -16.38
CA ASP A 179 7.96 7.13 -17.15
C ASP A 179 7.80 8.61 -17.56
N ASP A 180 8.88 9.36 -17.34
CA ASP A 180 9.27 10.69 -17.86
C ASP A 180 8.24 11.85 -18.03
N ARG A 181 7.00 11.77 -17.51
CA ARG A 181 6.04 12.88 -17.57
C ARG A 181 5.52 13.36 -16.19
N PRO A 182 5.44 14.68 -15.95
CA PRO A 182 4.79 15.23 -14.76
C PRO A 182 3.26 15.12 -14.86
N ILE A 183 2.63 14.57 -13.83
CA ILE A 183 1.16 14.61 -13.67
C ILE A 183 0.84 15.83 -12.82
N ASP A 184 0.31 16.86 -13.47
CA ASP A 184 -0.27 17.99 -12.77
C ASP A 184 -1.65 17.58 -12.25
N GLY A 185 -1.87 17.73 -10.93
CA GLY A 185 -3.13 17.36 -10.27
C GLY A 185 -3.07 16.10 -9.40
N ALA A 186 -2.22 16.12 -8.36
CA ALA A 186 -2.29 15.29 -7.17
C ALA A 186 -2.33 13.76 -7.37
N TYR A 187 -1.17 13.14 -7.65
CA TYR A 187 -0.54 12.04 -6.91
C TYR A 187 0.75 11.66 -7.67
N HIS A 188 1.90 12.12 -7.19
CA HIS A 188 3.22 11.79 -7.75
C HIS A 188 3.81 10.56 -7.02
N PRO A 189 4.15 9.48 -7.74
CA PRO A 189 5.19 8.53 -7.36
C PRO A 189 6.43 8.87 -8.18
N LEU A 190 7.14 9.91 -7.77
CA LEU A 190 8.47 10.16 -8.32
C LEU A 190 9.46 9.18 -7.67
N TYR A 191 10.20 8.51 -8.56
CA TYR A 191 11.36 7.64 -8.36
C TYR A 191 11.09 6.12 -8.27
N LEU A 192 11.14 5.52 -9.46
CA LEU A 192 12.18 4.57 -9.87
C LEU A 192 12.45 3.41 -8.93
N HIS A 193 12.59 2.25 -9.56
CA HIS A 193 13.31 1.10 -9.06
C HIS A 193 14.77 1.50 -8.76
N GLY A 194 14.98 2.16 -7.64
CA GLY A 194 16.27 2.26 -6.99
C GLY A 194 16.33 1.10 -6.02
N ALA A 195 17.18 0.11 -6.29
CA ALA A 195 17.78 -0.64 -5.21
C ALA A 195 18.28 0.40 -4.20
N ALA A 196 17.57 0.55 -3.08
CA ALA A 196 18.03 1.44 -2.04
C ALA A 196 19.37 0.85 -1.57
N LEU A 197 20.48 1.53 -1.90
CA LEU A 197 21.83 1.13 -1.50
C LEU A 197 21.99 1.11 0.03
N GLU A 198 21.01 1.67 0.75
CA GLU A 198 20.78 1.49 2.18
C GLU A 198 19.36 0.94 2.45
N PRO A 199 19.14 0.16 3.52
CA PRO A 199 17.84 -0.43 3.86
C PRO A 199 16.85 0.64 4.37
N LYS A 200 16.31 1.45 3.46
CA LYS A 200 15.19 2.36 3.70
C LYS A 200 14.06 2.04 2.74
N ILE A 201 12.88 1.83 3.33
CA ILE A 201 11.70 1.28 2.68
C ILE A 201 11.14 2.28 1.65
N LEU A 202 11.21 1.90 0.38
CA LEU A 202 10.45 2.52 -0.70
C LEU A 202 9.00 1.99 -0.65
N TYR A 203 8.07 2.86 -0.27
CA TYR A 203 6.61 2.65 -0.36
C TYR A 203 5.97 1.69 0.68
N ASP A 204 5.12 2.26 1.55
CA ASP A 204 4.47 1.58 2.69
C ASP A 204 2.93 1.60 2.61
N TRP A 205 2.34 2.04 1.50
CA TRP A 205 0.91 2.33 1.38
C TRP A 205 0.24 1.57 0.25
N MET A 206 -1.01 1.15 0.48
CA MET A 206 -1.96 0.66 -0.50
C MET A 206 -3.06 1.72 -0.65
N MET A 207 -3.20 2.29 -1.83
CA MET A 207 -4.32 3.17 -2.19
C MET A 207 -5.47 2.34 -2.71
N VAL A 208 -6.69 2.71 -2.36
CA VAL A 208 -7.92 2.24 -3.00
C VAL A 208 -8.79 3.44 -3.29
N GLN A 209 -9.34 3.52 -4.50
CA GLN A 209 -10.17 4.62 -4.94
C GLN A 209 -11.40 4.10 -5.68
N LEU A 210 -12.53 4.80 -5.49
CA LEU A 210 -13.77 4.60 -6.24
C LEU A 210 -14.41 5.95 -6.55
N GLY A 211 -14.46 6.29 -7.84
CA GLY A 211 -14.86 7.62 -8.28
C GLY A 211 -13.97 8.68 -7.63
N ARG A 212 -14.58 9.62 -6.89
CA ARG A 212 -13.83 10.65 -6.17
C ARG A 212 -13.19 10.17 -4.87
N TRP A 213 -13.73 9.13 -4.24
CA TRP A 213 -13.33 8.76 -2.88
C TRP A 213 -12.06 7.92 -2.90
N ALA A 214 -11.07 8.33 -2.11
CA ALA A 214 -9.82 7.59 -1.96
C ALA A 214 -9.46 7.32 -0.50
N VAL A 215 -8.78 6.20 -0.28
CA VAL A 215 -8.24 5.78 1.01
C VAL A 215 -6.88 5.11 0.85
N PHE A 216 -5.97 5.43 1.77
CA PHE A 216 -4.62 4.89 1.86
C PHE A 216 -4.49 4.08 3.13
N PHE A 217 -4.04 2.83 3.02
CA PHE A 217 -3.73 1.95 4.14
C PHE A 217 -2.23 1.70 4.20
N ARG A 218 -1.62 1.86 5.37
CA ARG A 218 -0.27 1.34 5.56
C ARG A 218 -0.29 -0.18 5.50
N THR A 219 0.68 -0.76 4.80
CA THR A 219 0.79 -2.21 4.59
C THR A 219 1.06 -3.00 5.89
N HIS A 220 1.57 -2.31 6.93
CA HIS A 220 1.71 -2.88 8.29
C HIS A 220 0.53 -2.57 9.22
N GLY A 221 -0.50 -1.86 8.75
CA GLY A 221 -1.73 -1.59 9.50
C GLY A 221 -1.68 -0.39 10.45
N GLY A 222 -0.51 0.25 10.61
CA GLY A 222 -0.31 1.29 11.62
C GLY A 222 -1.01 2.63 11.33
N GLN A 223 -1.53 2.86 10.13
CA GLN A 223 -2.19 4.12 9.77
C GLN A 223 -3.10 3.95 8.56
N THR A 224 -4.19 4.71 8.54
CA THR A 224 -5.08 4.89 7.38
C THR A 224 -5.33 6.38 7.16
N ILE A 225 -5.39 6.81 5.91
CA ILE A 225 -5.75 8.18 5.50
C ILE A 225 -6.91 8.08 4.51
N TYR A 226 -7.95 8.89 4.66
CA TYR A 226 -9.13 8.81 3.80
C TYR A 226 -9.73 10.20 3.54
N GLU A 227 -10.45 10.32 2.42
CA GLU A 227 -11.15 11.54 2.07
C GLU A 227 -12.49 11.68 2.83
N THR A 228 -12.75 12.87 3.35
CA THR A 228 -13.99 13.22 4.05
C THR A 228 -14.99 13.90 3.11
N GLU A 229 -16.25 13.99 3.55
CA GLU A 229 -17.31 14.67 2.78
C GLU A 229 -17.00 16.13 2.45
N ARG A 230 -16.16 16.79 3.25
CA ARG A 230 -15.74 18.18 3.05
C ARG A 230 -14.59 18.35 2.06
N ARG A 231 -14.24 17.30 1.31
CA ARG A 231 -13.07 17.26 0.40
C ARG A 231 -11.75 17.55 1.13
N THR A 232 -11.64 17.07 2.36
CA THR A 232 -10.41 17.14 3.16
C THR A 232 -9.95 15.75 3.56
N TRP A 233 -8.68 15.62 3.96
CA TRP A 233 -8.11 14.34 4.38
C TRP A 233 -8.18 14.15 5.89
N SER A 234 -8.54 12.94 6.32
CA SER A 234 -8.54 12.51 7.72
C SER A 234 -7.55 11.36 7.92
N THR A 235 -6.92 11.29 9.09
CA THR A 235 -5.95 10.26 9.45
C THR A 235 -6.42 9.48 10.67
N VAL A 236 -6.41 8.15 10.59
CA VAL A 236 -6.63 7.25 11.72
C VAL A 236 -5.35 6.46 12.02
N LYS A 237 -4.85 6.58 13.25
CA LYS A 237 -3.66 5.84 13.72
C LYS A 237 -4.09 4.44 14.22
N LYS A 238 -3.25 3.44 13.95
CA LYS A 238 -3.44 2.03 14.33
C LYS A 238 -4.79 1.46 13.88
N GLN A 239 -5.13 1.74 12.62
CA GLN A 239 -6.45 1.39 12.10
C GLN A 239 -6.64 -0.12 12.01
N ILE A 240 -5.65 -0.90 11.56
CA ILE A 240 -5.80 -2.34 11.44
C ILE A 240 -5.14 -3.03 12.63
N ALA A 241 -5.93 -3.73 13.44
CA ALA A 241 -5.39 -4.48 14.56
C ALA A 241 -4.75 -5.79 14.11
N ASP A 242 -3.78 -6.28 14.89
CA ASP A 242 -3.00 -7.48 14.58
C ASP A 242 -3.88 -8.72 14.37
N GLU A 243 -4.99 -8.84 15.10
CA GLU A 243 -5.92 -9.99 15.09
C GLU A 243 -7.19 -9.77 14.25
N GLU A 244 -7.33 -8.59 13.65
CA GLU A 244 -8.55 -8.21 12.94
C GLU A 244 -8.81 -9.08 11.70
N SER A 245 -10.04 -9.54 11.51
CA SER A 245 -10.36 -10.33 10.33
C SER A 245 -10.34 -9.46 9.06
N TYR A 246 -10.14 -10.09 7.89
CA TYR A 246 -10.13 -9.33 6.63
C TYR A 246 -11.51 -8.72 6.32
N GLU A 247 -12.60 -9.33 6.80
CA GLU A 247 -13.97 -8.85 6.65
C GLU A 247 -14.18 -7.52 7.37
N VAL A 248 -13.54 -7.32 8.53
CA VAL A 248 -13.62 -6.05 9.25
C VAL A 248 -12.81 -4.96 8.52
N ILE A 249 -11.64 -5.32 7.99
CA ILE A 249 -10.83 -4.42 7.14
C ILE A 249 -11.64 -4.01 5.90
N LYS A 250 -12.27 -4.98 5.23
CA LYS A 250 -13.13 -4.78 4.06
C LYS A 250 -14.30 -3.85 4.38
N ARG A 251 -15.00 -4.08 5.50
CA ARG A 251 -16.11 -3.23 5.93
C ARG A 251 -15.68 -1.77 6.10
N ARG A 252 -14.53 -1.52 6.73
CA ARG A 252 -13.99 -0.16 6.88
C ARG A 252 -13.58 0.45 5.55
N LEU A 253 -12.92 -0.32 4.69
CA LEU A 253 -12.61 0.09 3.32
C LEU A 253 -13.89 0.53 2.58
N GLU A 254 -14.94 -0.29 2.61
CA GLU A 254 -16.25 0.03 2.02
C GLU A 254 -16.89 1.28 2.65
N GLY A 255 -16.74 1.48 3.96
CA GLY A 255 -17.18 2.69 4.65
C GLY A 255 -16.45 3.96 4.19
N PHE A 256 -15.12 3.89 4.07
CA PHE A 256 -14.30 5.01 3.58
C PHE A 256 -14.61 5.34 2.11
N LEU A 257 -14.92 4.34 1.30
CA LEU A 257 -15.35 4.49 -0.09
C LEU A 257 -16.84 4.82 -0.27
N ARG A 258 -17.61 4.94 0.83
CA ARG A 258 -19.06 5.22 0.82
C ARG A 258 -19.89 4.20 0.05
N LEU A 259 -19.39 2.96 -0.05
CA LEU A 259 -20.14 1.82 -0.59
C LEU A 259 -21.22 1.35 0.39
N LYS A 260 -20.97 1.52 1.70
CA LYS A 260 -21.93 1.21 2.78
C LYS A 260 -21.88 2.30 3.86
N PRO A 261 -22.95 3.08 4.06
CA PRO A 261 -22.92 4.26 4.93
C PRO A 261 -22.77 3.95 6.44
N GLU A 262 -23.15 2.76 6.89
CA GLU A 262 -23.26 2.40 8.32
C GLU A 262 -21.94 2.46 9.11
N VAL A 263 -20.78 2.37 8.46
CA VAL A 263 -19.49 2.14 9.12
C VAL A 263 -18.88 3.42 9.72
N LEU A 264 -19.24 4.59 9.20
CA LEU A 264 -18.66 5.86 9.65
C LEU A 264 -19.25 6.33 10.98
N GLU A 265 -20.45 5.89 11.34
CA GLU A 265 -21.09 6.27 12.61
C GLU A 265 -20.41 5.62 13.82
N ASP A 266 -19.98 4.36 13.69
CA ASP A 266 -19.29 3.64 14.77
C ASP A 266 -17.88 4.21 15.03
N GLU A 267 -17.19 4.68 13.99
CA GLU A 267 -15.90 5.37 14.15
C GLU A 267 -16.09 6.78 14.72
N LYS A 268 -17.11 7.53 14.27
CA LYS A 268 -17.47 8.83 14.86
C LYS A 268 -17.80 8.68 16.35
N LYS A 269 -18.51 7.62 16.76
CA LYS A 269 -18.84 7.30 18.17
C LYS A 269 -17.60 6.93 18.99
N LYS A 270 -16.65 6.16 18.44
CA LYS A 270 -15.38 5.84 19.13
C LYS A 270 -14.47 7.06 19.31
N VAL A 271 -14.40 7.94 18.30
CA VAL A 271 -13.62 9.18 18.39
C VAL A 271 -14.28 10.18 19.35
N SER A 272 -15.61 10.29 19.36
CA SER A 272 -16.32 11.19 20.28
C SER A 272 -16.21 10.75 21.74
N THR A 273 -16.31 9.44 22.03
CA THR A 273 -16.11 8.89 23.38
C THR A 273 -14.66 8.99 23.85
N ALA A 274 -13.68 8.78 22.97
CA ALA A 274 -12.26 8.99 23.30
C ALA A 274 -11.95 10.46 23.60
N ARG A 275 -12.54 11.40 22.84
CA ARG A 275 -12.41 12.84 23.06
C ARG A 275 -13.11 13.29 24.35
N ALA A 276 -14.28 12.73 24.66
CA ALA A 276 -15.00 12.96 25.92
C ALA A 276 -14.22 12.45 27.14
N LYS A 277 -13.60 11.26 27.05
CA LYS A 277 -12.73 10.74 28.11
C LYS A 277 -11.48 11.59 28.34
N ARG A 278 -10.83 12.08 27.28
CA ARG A 278 -9.70 13.03 27.41
C ARG A 278 -10.11 14.36 28.02
N LYS A 279 -11.29 14.88 27.70
CA LYS A 279 -11.82 16.13 28.27
C LYS A 279 -12.22 15.97 29.74
N ARG A 280 -12.64 14.76 30.16
CA ARG A 280 -12.90 14.41 31.57
C ARG A 280 -11.62 14.21 32.38
N GLY A 281 -10.63 13.50 31.83
CA GLY A 281 -9.32 13.30 32.50
C GLY A 281 -8.56 14.60 32.72
N LYS A 282 -8.66 15.54 31.79
CA LYS A 282 -8.06 16.88 31.93
C LYS A 282 -8.83 17.80 32.89
N LYS A 283 -10.10 17.50 33.20
CA LYS A 283 -10.90 18.27 34.17
C LYS A 283 -10.74 17.73 35.60
N SER A 284 -10.35 16.46 35.75
CA SER A 284 -10.08 15.84 37.06
C SER A 284 -8.67 16.10 37.58
N GLU A 285 -7.73 16.57 36.76
CA GLU A 285 -6.39 16.99 37.20
C GLU A 285 -6.32 18.48 37.60
N ASP A 286 -7.30 19.30 37.17
CA ASP A 286 -7.39 20.74 37.54
C ASP A 286 -8.34 21.02 38.72
N GLU A 287 -8.98 20.01 39.32
CA GLU A 287 -9.94 20.16 40.45
C GLU A 287 -9.45 19.49 41.76
N SER A 288 -8.17 19.14 41.88
CA SER A 288 -7.60 18.56 43.12
C SER A 288 -6.33 19.25 43.61
N GLU A 289 -6.37 20.57 43.81
CA GLU A 289 -5.40 21.28 44.67
C GLU A 289 -6.12 22.34 45.50
N SER A 290 -6.71 21.92 46.62
CA SER A 290 -6.93 22.80 47.78
C SER A 290 -7.17 21.98 49.06
N ALA A 291 -6.12 21.72 49.85
CA ALA A 291 -6.11 21.71 51.31
C ALA A 291 -4.74 21.24 51.84
N ASP A 292 -4.17 22.08 52.72
CA ASP A 292 -2.91 21.99 53.49
C ASP A 292 -2.82 20.71 54.38
N ASP A 293 -1.73 20.30 55.06
CA ASP A 293 -0.56 20.98 55.61
C ASP A 293 0.49 19.94 56.13
N GLN A 294 1.79 20.32 56.16
CA GLN A 294 2.92 19.93 57.05
C GLN A 294 3.26 18.44 57.36
N THR A 295 4.51 17.92 57.25
CA THR A 295 5.76 18.34 57.95
C THR A 295 7.00 17.49 57.51
N THR A 296 8.19 18.14 57.43
CA THR A 296 9.61 17.71 57.70
C THR A 296 10.17 16.37 57.14
N GLU A 297 11.41 16.19 56.67
CA GLU A 297 12.70 16.89 56.80
C GLU A 297 13.73 16.32 55.77
N LYS A 298 14.60 17.20 55.24
CA LYS A 298 16.07 17.01 54.99
C LYS A 298 16.61 15.95 53.99
N LEU A 299 17.26 16.40 52.89
CA LEU A 299 18.74 16.51 52.72
C LEU A 299 19.18 16.81 51.26
N VAL A 300 19.88 17.95 51.12
CA VAL A 300 21.12 18.21 50.34
C VAL A 300 21.08 18.47 48.83
N ASN A 301 21.40 19.74 48.54
CA ASN A 301 21.91 20.36 47.31
C ASN A 301 23.03 19.59 46.59
N THR A 302 23.07 19.74 45.26
CA THR A 302 24.19 20.45 44.60
C THR A 302 23.71 21.00 43.27
N ASP A 303 23.87 22.31 43.13
CA ASP A 303 23.79 23.08 41.89
C ASP A 303 24.91 22.66 40.92
N ASP A 304 24.67 22.83 39.62
CA ASP A 304 25.58 23.58 38.76
C ASP A 304 24.85 24.01 37.48
N GLU A 305 24.58 25.30 37.41
CA GLU A 305 24.37 26.05 36.17
C GLU A 305 25.69 26.08 35.36
N VAL A 306 25.61 26.24 34.04
CA VAL A 306 26.17 27.39 33.30
C VAL A 306 25.97 27.20 31.78
N ALA A 307 25.80 28.35 31.15
CA ALA A 307 25.25 28.69 29.86
C ALA A 307 26.17 28.55 28.63
N VAL A 308 25.51 28.46 27.46
CA VAL A 308 25.65 29.27 26.22
C VAL A 308 27.05 29.73 25.74
N SER A 309 27.36 29.39 24.47
CA SER A 309 28.00 30.28 23.46
C SER A 309 27.79 29.62 22.08
N GLU A 310 27.01 30.20 21.15
CA GLU A 310 27.33 31.23 20.15
C GLU A 310 28.53 30.94 19.21
N GLN A 311 28.24 31.10 17.91
CA GLN A 311 29.05 30.77 16.72
C GLN A 311 30.28 31.70 16.56
N PRO A 312 31.13 31.55 15.50
CA PRO A 312 30.78 32.14 14.19
C PRO A 312 31.23 31.35 12.95
N ALA A 313 30.68 31.79 11.82
CA ALA A 313 31.05 31.46 10.46
C ALA A 313 32.23 32.32 9.94
N ALA A 314 33.01 31.76 9.02
CA ALA A 314 33.86 32.42 8.01
C ALA A 314 34.19 31.33 6.98
N ASP A 315 33.70 31.33 5.74
CA ASP A 315 34.07 32.16 4.59
C ASP A 315 35.59 32.24 4.34
N ASN A 316 36.05 31.51 3.31
CA ASN A 316 37.14 31.95 2.45
C ASN A 316 37.15 31.16 1.13
N ARG A 317 37.34 31.92 0.06
CA ARG A 317 37.31 31.58 -1.36
C ARG A 317 38.66 31.06 -1.87
N GLU A 318 38.63 30.74 -3.16
CA GLU A 318 39.70 30.74 -4.18
C GLU A 318 40.35 29.40 -4.57
N ASP A 319 39.88 28.92 -5.73
CA ASP A 319 40.65 28.70 -6.96
C ASP A 319 42.03 28.03 -6.88
N THR A 320 42.16 26.85 -7.50
CA THR A 320 43.14 26.64 -8.57
C THR A 320 42.88 25.36 -9.38
N GLU A 321 42.64 25.57 -10.68
CA GLU A 321 43.22 24.90 -11.84
C GLU A 321 43.66 23.41 -11.82
N VAL A 322 43.00 22.62 -12.68
CA VAL A 322 43.55 22.03 -13.93
C VAL A 322 44.76 21.07 -13.87
N LYS A 323 44.52 19.88 -14.48
CA LYS A 323 45.38 19.00 -15.31
C LYS A 323 45.92 17.66 -14.75
N ASN A 324 45.47 16.63 -15.46
CA ASN A 324 46.20 15.50 -16.05
C ASN A 324 46.43 14.23 -15.24
N GLY A 325 45.86 13.14 -15.80
CA GLY A 325 46.04 11.74 -15.45
C GLY A 325 44.99 10.92 -16.17
#